data_AF-A0A1R3X818-F1
#
_entry.id   AF-A0A1R3X818-F1
#
_cell.length_a   1.000
_cell.length_b   1.000
_cell.length_c   1.000
_cell.angle_alpha   90.00
_cell.angle_beta   90.00
_cell.angle_gamma   90.00
#
_symmetry.space_group_name_H-M   'P 1'
#
loop_
_entity.id
_entity.type
_entity.pdbx_description
1 polymer ?
#
loop_
_entity_poly.entity_id
_entity_poly.type
_entity_poly.pdbx_seq_one_letter_code
_entity_poly.pdbx_strand_id
1 'polypeptide(L)'
;MLPVRSLSVSAAVFALLGSCGTPEYRAERGHCEAEWMLKIPPVYRQETVIRHRSEEQPSGALDCKTHGDTTICTPKMKTVSVPYTAVETVDIRKPRRDAQIESCAARACAAKYGNSKCEV
;
A
#
# COMPACT_ATOMS: atom_id res chain seq x y z
N MET A 1 -0.31 -49.77 -19.09
CA MET A 1 -0.55 -49.22 -17.74
C MET A 1 0.72 -48.47 -17.34
N LEU A 2 0.85 -47.16 -17.13
CA LEU A 2 0.02 -45.95 -17.15
C LEU A 2 0.92 -44.79 -17.68
N PRO A 3 0.36 -43.70 -18.23
CA PRO A 3 1.11 -42.65 -18.93
C PRO A 3 1.78 -41.64 -17.97
N VAL A 4 2.99 -41.19 -18.35
CA VAL A 4 3.71 -40.06 -17.73
C VAL A 4 2.91 -38.78 -18.01
N ARG A 5 2.15 -38.33 -17.02
CA ARG A 5 1.37 -37.08 -17.08
C ARG A 5 2.25 -35.88 -16.69
N SER A 6 2.53 -35.06 -17.70
CA SER A 6 2.68 -33.60 -17.70
C SER A 6 2.91 -32.90 -16.35
N LEU A 7 4.17 -32.77 -15.92
CA LEU A 7 4.60 -31.67 -15.04
C LEU A 7 4.95 -30.46 -15.90
N SER A 8 3.96 -29.67 -16.31
CA SER A 8 4.26 -28.45 -17.09
C SER A 8 3.32 -27.27 -16.85
N VAL A 9 2.49 -27.31 -15.81
CA VAL A 9 1.43 -26.28 -15.64
C VAL A 9 1.64 -25.35 -14.44
N SER A 10 2.63 -25.57 -13.57
CA SER A 10 2.76 -24.76 -12.34
C SER A 10 3.62 -23.50 -12.45
N ALA A 11 4.32 -23.25 -13.56
CA ALA A 11 5.19 -22.07 -13.69
C ALA A 11 4.46 -20.80 -14.20
N ALA A 12 3.31 -20.94 -14.87
CA ALA A 12 2.62 -19.80 -15.49
C ALA A 12 1.75 -18.99 -14.50
N VAL A 13 1.35 -19.58 -13.37
CA VAL A 13 0.41 -18.94 -12.43
C VAL A 13 1.10 -17.90 -11.53
N PHE A 14 2.42 -17.98 -11.33
CA PHE A 14 3.17 -17.00 -10.53
C PHE A 14 3.45 -15.68 -11.27
N ALA A 15 3.29 -15.62 -12.59
CA ALA A 15 3.55 -14.41 -13.37
C ALA A 15 2.43 -13.35 -13.26
N LEU A 16 1.23 -13.74 -12.83
CA LEU A 16 0.07 -12.84 -12.71
C LEU A 16 -0.04 -12.13 -11.36
N LEU A 17 0.92 -12.34 -10.44
CA LEU A 17 1.01 -11.61 -9.18
C LEU A 17 1.96 -10.40 -9.27
N GLY A 18 2.33 -10.00 -10.49
CA GLY A 18 3.13 -8.81 -10.75
C GLY A 18 2.38 -7.54 -10.36
N SER A 19 2.93 -6.85 -9.36
CA SER A 19 2.52 -5.57 -8.78
C SER A 19 2.08 -4.47 -9.78
N CYS A 20 1.42 -3.44 -9.25
CA CYS A 20 1.14 -2.14 -9.88
C CYS A 20 2.05 -1.78 -11.10
N GLY A 21 1.50 -1.84 -12.31
CA GLY A 21 2.14 -1.36 -13.57
C GLY A 21 2.86 -2.43 -14.41
N THR A 22 2.83 -2.24 -15.74
CA THR A 22 3.57 -3.08 -16.71
C THR A 22 5.09 -2.92 -16.51
N PRO A 23 5.91 -3.94 -16.84
CA PRO A 23 7.36 -3.83 -16.71
C PRO A 23 7.93 -2.65 -17.52
N GLU A 24 7.34 -2.34 -18.67
CA GLU A 24 7.67 -1.21 -19.51
C GLU A 24 7.42 0.12 -18.80
N TYR A 25 6.25 0.28 -18.15
CA TYR A 25 5.95 1.48 -17.37
C TYR A 25 6.92 1.68 -16.22
N ARG A 26 7.31 0.60 -15.53
CA ARG A 26 8.30 0.69 -14.43
C ARG A 26 9.68 1.11 -14.92
N ALA A 27 10.10 0.65 -16.10
CA ALA A 27 11.37 1.06 -16.70
C ALA A 27 11.37 2.56 -17.02
N GLU A 28 10.34 3.05 -17.72
CA GLU A 28 10.22 4.48 -18.04
C GLU A 28 10.11 5.34 -16.77
N ARG A 29 9.32 4.90 -15.79
CA ARG A 29 9.20 5.57 -14.50
C ARG A 29 10.55 5.65 -13.77
N GLY A 30 11.35 4.59 -13.78
CA GLY A 30 12.67 4.58 -13.15
C GLY A 30 13.64 5.61 -13.74
N HIS A 31 13.63 5.79 -15.07
CA HIS A 31 14.39 6.85 -15.73
C HIS A 31 13.93 8.25 -15.30
N CYS A 32 12.62 8.47 -15.29
CA CYS A 32 12.03 9.73 -14.84
C CYS A 32 12.30 10.01 -13.34
N GLU A 33 12.30 8.98 -12.49
CA GLU A 33 12.66 9.09 -11.07
C GLU A 33 14.09 9.62 -10.91
N ALA A 34 15.05 9.05 -11.63
CA ALA A 34 16.44 9.50 -11.59
C ALA A 34 16.58 10.98 -12.02
N GLU A 35 15.90 11.38 -13.10
CA GLU A 35 15.92 12.76 -13.60
C GLU A 35 15.33 13.74 -12.58
N TRP A 36 14.15 13.43 -12.05
CA TRP A 36 13.41 14.34 -11.17
C TRP A 36 13.92 14.37 -9.73
N MET A 37 14.65 13.34 -9.29
CA MET A 37 15.40 13.39 -8.04
C MET A 37 16.55 14.40 -8.08
N LEU A 38 17.16 14.63 -9.25
CA LEU A 38 18.18 15.67 -9.44
C LEU A 38 17.54 17.07 -9.55
N LYS A 39 16.44 17.20 -10.27
CA LYS A 39 15.74 18.49 -10.47
C LYS A 39 14.99 18.96 -9.23
N ILE A 40 14.39 18.05 -8.48
CA ILE A 40 13.62 18.33 -7.26
C ILE A 40 14.11 17.38 -6.15
N PRO A 41 15.26 17.68 -5.53
CA PRO A 41 15.81 16.81 -4.49
C PRO A 41 14.84 16.65 -3.31
N PRO A 42 14.97 15.61 -2.47
CA PRO A 42 14.17 15.52 -1.25
C PRO A 42 14.48 16.71 -0.32
N VAL A 43 13.45 17.26 0.34
CA VAL A 43 13.63 18.16 1.49
C VAL A 43 12.80 17.62 2.63
N TYR A 44 13.50 17.18 3.66
CA TYR A 44 12.88 16.60 4.84
C TYR A 44 12.55 17.67 5.86
N ARG A 45 11.33 17.61 6.41
CA ARG A 45 10.86 18.46 7.50
C ARG A 45 10.16 17.60 8.54
N GLN A 46 10.29 17.97 9.80
CA GLN A 46 9.47 17.42 10.85
C GLN A 46 8.08 18.06 10.80
N GLU A 47 7.06 17.27 10.55
CA GLU A 47 5.67 17.71 10.54
C GLU A 47 4.87 16.96 11.60
N THR A 48 3.90 17.68 12.17
CA THR A 48 2.96 17.11 13.12
C THR A 48 1.84 16.45 12.33
N VAL A 49 1.72 15.13 12.43
CA VAL A 49 0.72 14.33 11.72
C VAL A 49 -0.21 13.64 12.69
N ILE A 50 -1.47 13.44 12.27
CA ILE A 50 -2.44 12.64 13.02
C ILE A 50 -2.34 11.20 12.54
N ARG A 51 -1.92 10.32 13.44
CA ARG A 51 -1.91 8.86 13.23
C ARG A 51 -3.05 8.23 14.02
N HIS A 52 -3.37 7.00 13.66
CA HIS A 52 -4.41 6.23 14.31
C HIS A 52 -3.82 4.96 14.86
N ARG A 53 -4.23 4.57 16.07
CA ARG A 53 -3.89 3.28 16.66
C ARG A 53 -5.16 2.57 17.09
N SER A 54 -5.13 1.24 16.99
CA SER A 54 -6.22 0.40 17.46
C SER A 54 -6.08 0.20 18.97
N GLU A 55 -7.14 0.51 19.71
CA GLU A 55 -7.23 0.27 21.15
C GLU A 55 -8.49 -0.55 21.46
N GLU A 56 -8.40 -1.45 22.45
CA GLU A 56 -9.58 -2.10 22.99
C GLU A 56 -10.19 -1.25 24.10
N GLN A 57 -11.46 -0.88 23.93
CA GLN A 57 -12.20 -0.10 24.90
C GLN A 57 -13.49 -0.84 25.28
N PRO A 58 -13.98 -0.71 26.53
CA PRO A 58 -15.28 -1.25 26.91
C PRO A 58 -16.37 -0.69 25.99
N SER A 59 -17.20 -1.56 25.44
CA SER A 59 -18.28 -1.17 24.53
C SER A 59 -19.46 -0.50 25.25
N GLY A 60 -19.51 -0.61 26.58
CA GLY A 60 -20.68 -0.26 27.40
C GLY A 60 -21.66 -1.43 27.58
N ALA A 61 -21.49 -2.53 26.85
CA ALA A 61 -22.26 -3.76 27.04
C ALA A 61 -21.54 -4.75 27.96
N LEU A 62 -22.31 -5.61 28.63
CA LEU A 62 -21.81 -6.72 29.44
C LEU A 62 -22.20 -8.05 28.78
N ASP A 63 -21.30 -9.02 28.82
CA ASP A 63 -21.60 -10.44 28.59
C ASP A 63 -21.70 -11.13 29.96
N CYS A 64 -22.91 -11.55 30.32
CA CYS A 64 -23.20 -12.17 31.61
C CYS A 64 -23.55 -13.65 31.40
N LYS A 65 -22.89 -14.53 32.15
CA LYS A 65 -23.15 -15.97 32.15
C LYS A 65 -23.48 -16.44 33.57
N THR A 66 -24.55 -17.20 33.69
CA THR A 66 -25.01 -17.77 34.96
C THR A 66 -24.66 -19.25 35.02
N HIS A 67 -24.00 -19.66 36.10
CA HIS A 67 -23.66 -21.04 36.40
C HIS A 67 -24.19 -21.39 37.80
N GLY A 68 -25.27 -22.18 37.85
CA GLY A 68 -25.99 -22.44 39.10
C GLY A 68 -26.53 -21.14 39.69
N ASP A 69 -26.16 -20.85 40.94
CA ASP A 69 -26.59 -19.64 41.66
C ASP A 69 -25.66 -18.44 41.47
N THR A 70 -24.58 -18.59 40.69
CA THR A 70 -23.59 -17.51 40.47
C THR A 70 -23.71 -16.93 39.07
N THR A 71 -23.79 -15.60 38.98
CA THR A 71 -23.74 -14.87 37.70
C THR A 71 -22.44 -14.08 37.59
N ILE A 72 -21.68 -14.32 36.52
CA ILE A 72 -20.44 -13.60 36.22
C ILE A 72 -20.68 -12.73 34.99
N CYS A 73 -20.50 -11.42 35.14
CA CYS A 73 -20.57 -10.46 34.06
C CYS A 73 -19.18 -9.94 33.71
N THR A 74 -18.86 -9.93 32.42
CA THR A 74 -17.62 -9.37 31.88
C THR A 74 -17.93 -8.27 30.87
N PRO A 75 -17.16 -7.16 30.86
CA PRO A 75 -17.37 -6.12 29.87
C PRO A 75 -17.04 -6.64 28.48
N LYS A 76 -17.96 -6.41 27.53
CA LYS A 76 -17.71 -6.69 26.13
C LYS A 76 -16.78 -5.61 25.57
N MET A 77 -15.60 -6.00 25.10
CA MET A 77 -14.64 -5.10 24.49
C MET A 77 -15.01 -4.79 23.04
N LYS A 78 -14.66 -3.58 22.58
CA LYS A 78 -14.70 -3.18 21.17
C LYS A 78 -13.35 -2.59 20.78
N THR A 79 -12.88 -2.91 19.59
CA THR A 79 -11.71 -2.24 19.01
C THR A 79 -12.13 -0.89 18.43
N VAL A 80 -11.44 0.17 18.83
CA VAL A 80 -11.65 1.53 18.31
C VAL A 80 -10.36 2.08 17.74
N SER A 81 -10.50 2.93 16.71
CA SER A 81 -9.39 3.66 16.11
C SER A 81 -9.25 5.01 16.80
N VAL A 82 -8.16 5.21 17.54
CA VAL A 82 -7.91 6.42 18.32
C VAL A 82 -6.86 7.29 17.63
N PRO A 83 -7.18 8.56 17.32
CA PRO A 83 -6.20 9.47 16.75
C PRO A 83 -5.18 9.90 17.81
N TYR A 84 -3.91 9.98 17.41
CA TYR A 84 -2.84 10.54 18.23
C TYR A 84 -1.90 11.38 17.37
N THR A 85 -1.29 12.37 17.99
CA THR A 85 -0.34 13.25 17.33
C THR A 85 1.04 12.61 17.33
N ALA A 86 1.67 12.55 16.16
CA ALA A 86 3.04 12.10 15.98
C ALA A 86 3.86 13.16 15.23
N VAL A 87 5.16 13.22 15.50
CA VAL A 87 6.10 14.03 14.72
C VAL A 87 6.82 13.09 13.76
N GLU A 88 6.68 13.37 12.46
CA GLU A 88 7.28 12.54 11.41
C GLU A 88 8.16 13.37 10.49
N THR A 89 9.19 12.73 9.97
CA THR A 89 10.06 13.33 8.96
C THR A 89 9.46 13.09 7.58
N VAL A 90 8.93 14.15 6.97
CA VAL A 90 8.23 14.11 5.68
C VAL A 90 9.06 14.80 4.61
N ASP A 91 9.16 14.20 3.42
CA ASP A 91 9.70 14.90 2.25
C ASP A 91 8.61 15.82 1.67
N ILE A 92 8.71 17.11 1.97
CA ILE A 92 7.70 18.11 1.58
C ILE A 92 7.63 18.31 0.06
N ARG A 93 8.70 17.94 -0.66
CA ARG A 93 8.75 18.07 -2.13
C ARG A 93 8.30 16.80 -2.84
N LYS A 94 8.10 15.70 -2.12
CA LYS A 94 7.69 14.42 -2.68
C LYS A 94 6.42 14.51 -3.53
N PRO A 95 5.31 15.15 -3.09
CA PRO A 95 4.10 15.22 -3.91
C PRO A 95 4.32 15.92 -5.26
N ARG A 96 5.06 17.03 -5.24
CA ARG A 96 5.41 17.78 -6.45
C ARG A 96 6.32 16.95 -7.35
N ARG A 97 7.34 16.29 -6.80
CA ARG A 97 8.28 15.46 -7.55
C ARG A 97 7.57 14.26 -8.17
N ASP A 98 6.75 13.54 -7.40
CA ASP A 98 6.03 12.34 -7.85
C ASP A 98 5.08 12.68 -9.03
N ALA A 99 4.40 13.82 -8.98
CA ALA A 99 3.56 14.28 -10.10
C ALA A 99 4.38 14.53 -11.39
N GLN A 100 5.61 15.04 -11.27
CA GLN A 100 6.50 15.25 -12.41
C GLN A 100 7.03 13.93 -12.97
N ILE A 101 7.37 12.99 -12.10
CA ILE A 101 7.78 11.63 -12.47
C ILE A 101 6.67 10.93 -13.25
N GLU A 102 5.43 10.98 -12.75
CA GLU A 102 4.28 10.35 -13.39
C GLU A 102 3.98 10.96 -14.76
N SER A 103 4.02 12.29 -14.87
CA SER A 103 3.86 12.98 -16.16
C SER A 103 4.98 12.66 -17.15
N CYS A 104 6.22 12.55 -16.68
CA CYS A 104 7.36 12.15 -17.50
C CYS A 104 7.17 10.72 -18.04
N ALA A 105 6.84 9.77 -17.17
CA ALA A 105 6.62 8.37 -17.56
C ALA A 105 5.46 8.24 -18.54
N ALA A 106 4.33 8.90 -18.28
CA ALA A 106 3.17 8.87 -19.17
C ALA A 106 3.49 9.42 -20.58
N ARG A 107 4.27 10.50 -20.68
CA ARG A 107 4.69 11.05 -21.98
C ARG A 107 5.68 10.15 -22.70
N ALA A 108 6.65 9.58 -21.98
CA ALA A 108 7.59 8.62 -22.56
C ALA A 108 6.86 7.37 -23.08
N CYS A 109 5.91 6.84 -22.31
CA CYS A 109 5.06 5.74 -22.71
C CYS A 109 4.23 6.09 -23.94
N ALA A 110 3.56 7.25 -23.95
CA ALA A 110 2.73 7.66 -25.09
C ALA A 110 3.55 7.80 -26.37
N ALA A 111 4.78 8.30 -26.28
CA ALA A 111 5.68 8.44 -27.43
C ALA A 111 6.17 7.08 -27.97
N LYS A 112 6.39 6.09 -27.10
CA LYS A 112 6.95 4.78 -27.47
C LYS A 112 5.88 3.73 -27.83
N TYR A 113 4.77 3.70 -27.11
CA TYR A 113 3.75 2.65 -27.15
C TYR A 113 2.37 3.17 -27.59
N GLY A 114 2.22 4.48 -27.84
CA GLY A 114 0.95 5.09 -28.23
C GLY A 114 -0.07 5.23 -27.09
N ASN A 115 0.28 4.86 -25.85
CA ASN A 115 -0.58 5.00 -24.67
C ASN A 115 0.23 5.38 -23.42
N SER A 116 -0.40 5.99 -22.42
CA SER A 116 0.26 6.51 -21.21
C SER A 116 0.71 5.45 -20.20
N LYS A 117 0.33 4.18 -20.42
CA LYS A 117 0.59 3.07 -19.51
C LYS A 117 1.68 2.12 -20.02
N CYS A 118 2.30 2.41 -21.16
CA CYS A 118 3.23 1.51 -21.82
C CYS A 118 2.62 0.09 -21.99
N GLU A 119 1.33 0.01 -22.32
CA GLU A 119 0.69 -1.25 -22.69
C GLU A 119 1.18 -1.65 -24.09
N VAL A 120 1.64 -2.89 -24.23
CA VAL A 120 2.17 -3.47 -25.48
C VAL A 120 1.12 -4.35 -26.14
#